data_AF-A0A545TVS8-F1
#
_entry.id   AF-A0A545TVS8-F1
#
_cell.length_a   1.000
_cell.length_b   1.000
_cell.length_c   1.000
_cell.angle_alpha   90.00
_cell.angle_beta   90.00
_cell.angle_gamma   90.00
#
_symmetry.space_group_name_H-M   'P 1'
#
loop_
_entity.id
_entity.type
_entity.pdbx_description
1 polymer ?
#
loop_
_entity_poly.entity_id
_entity_poly.type
_entity_poly.pdbx_seq_one_letter_code
_entity_poly.pdbx_strand_id
1 'polypeptide(L)'
;MQYADVMHQFATRHSLEDLTDETLKHLYDGNFSIDKAHDFIRFYRRIEAELLTHPAIANNPYTTWFRQADLRDAQVRHFLVQFSVVINQLLIARAHRVVNAGTAEQVRDGQCLLLEMLGVPGEDSKAHPAGAPSIGDAGVSATPATSRFEGLVALAEQLGLSCGDLGHRDQGTPGTLFLCDELLRLYASTDITTAEAAAFAVDNWSTTVFWRDLVEGMTRYQASRCVSLPTAVFERLADDTPFYDKEKLENSYFTNNLDEQLYMTRGYEMLDGIYAFWKGLDDDRKHLH
;
A
#
# COMPACT_ATOMS: atom_id res chain seq x y z
N MET A 1 38.23 -1.88 14.74
CA MET A 1 37.14 -2.72 14.24
C MET A 1 36.06 -1.77 13.76
N GLN A 2 35.62 -1.87 12.49
CA GLN A 2 34.59 -0.95 12.00
C GLN A 2 33.26 -1.24 12.70
N TYR A 3 32.41 -0.23 12.89
CA TYR A 3 31.12 -0.37 13.59
C TYR A 3 30.26 -1.49 12.99
N ALA A 4 30.25 -1.62 11.65
CA ALA A 4 29.58 -2.69 10.93
C ALA A 4 30.09 -4.09 11.31
N ASP A 5 31.41 -4.27 11.50
CA ASP A 5 31.97 -5.56 11.92
C ASP A 5 31.50 -5.96 13.33
N VAL A 6 31.35 -4.98 14.22
CA VAL A 6 30.88 -5.20 15.60
C VAL A 6 29.41 -5.62 15.60
N MET A 7 28.56 -4.93 14.83
CA MET A 7 27.13 -5.29 14.71
C MET A 7 26.95 -6.66 14.05
N HIS A 8 27.71 -6.97 13.01
CA HIS A 8 27.66 -8.28 12.36
C HIS A 8 28.07 -9.44 13.31
N GLN A 9 29.14 -9.25 14.09
CA GLN A 9 29.55 -10.22 15.11
C GLN A 9 28.51 -10.36 16.22
N PHE A 10 27.91 -9.26 16.66
CA PHE A 10 26.85 -9.27 17.66
C PHE A 10 25.63 -10.05 17.16
N ALA A 11 25.16 -9.74 15.94
CA ALA A 11 24.03 -10.43 15.32
C ALA A 11 24.29 -11.94 15.18
N THR A 12 25.47 -12.32 14.67
CA THR A 12 25.87 -13.73 14.51
C THR A 12 25.93 -14.46 15.85
N ARG A 13 26.52 -13.83 16.88
CA ARG A 13 26.68 -14.41 18.22
C ARG A 13 25.33 -14.70 18.87
N HIS A 14 24.34 -13.86 18.60
CA HIS A 14 23.02 -13.93 19.20
C HIS A 14 21.94 -14.49 18.26
N SER A 15 22.30 -14.93 17.05
CA SER A 15 21.35 -15.41 16.03
C SER A 15 20.25 -14.39 15.69
N LEU A 16 20.67 -13.15 15.41
CA LEU A 16 19.83 -11.98 15.12
C LEU A 16 20.08 -11.41 13.72
N GLU A 17 20.60 -12.22 12.80
CA GLU A 17 20.99 -11.79 11.44
C GLU A 17 19.81 -11.32 10.58
N ASP A 18 18.60 -11.71 10.99
CA ASP A 18 17.35 -11.31 10.33
C ASP A 18 16.81 -9.96 10.83
N LEU A 19 17.54 -9.17 11.62
CA LEU A 19 17.10 -7.85 12.10
C LEU A 19 17.77 -6.69 11.34
N THR A 20 17.13 -5.53 11.35
CA THR A 20 17.74 -4.30 10.81
C THR A 20 18.88 -3.78 11.70
N ASP A 21 19.79 -3.00 11.10
CA ASP A 21 20.93 -2.42 11.81
C ASP A 21 20.50 -1.50 12.97
N GLU A 22 19.41 -0.75 12.83
CA GLU A 22 18.93 0.14 13.91
C GLU A 22 18.39 -0.67 15.10
N THR A 23 17.65 -1.75 14.85
CA THR A 23 17.20 -2.67 15.91
C THR A 23 18.39 -3.36 16.59
N LEU A 24 19.39 -3.79 15.82
CA LEU A 24 20.62 -4.40 16.37
C LEU A 24 21.37 -3.43 17.28
N LYS A 25 21.44 -2.15 16.92
CA LYS A 25 22.02 -1.10 17.76
C LYS A 25 21.24 -0.90 19.06
N HIS A 26 19.91 -0.85 19.02
CA HIS A 26 19.10 -0.79 20.24
C HIS A 26 19.28 -2.01 21.15
N LEU A 27 19.45 -3.21 20.58
CA LEU A 27 19.75 -4.43 21.32
C LEU A 27 21.16 -4.39 21.95
N TYR A 28 22.15 -3.91 21.19
CA TYR A 28 23.52 -3.76 21.67
C TYR A 28 23.64 -2.75 22.82
N ASP A 29 22.91 -1.63 22.72
CA ASP A 29 22.85 -0.59 23.76
C ASP A 29 22.02 -1.01 24.99
N GLY A 30 21.35 -2.16 24.94
CA GLY A 30 20.53 -2.69 26.03
C GLY A 30 19.15 -2.04 26.16
N ASN A 31 18.71 -1.30 25.12
CA ASN A 31 17.38 -0.67 25.08
C ASN A 31 16.28 -1.70 24.80
N PHE A 32 16.60 -2.76 24.05
CA PHE A 32 15.69 -3.87 23.76
C PHE A 32 16.22 -5.19 24.35
N SER A 33 15.29 -6.13 24.58
CA SER A 33 15.62 -7.48 25.06
C SER A 33 15.94 -8.42 23.90
N ILE A 34 17.00 -9.23 24.05
CA ILE A 34 17.36 -10.30 23.11
C ILE A 34 16.25 -11.36 23.02
N ASP A 35 15.57 -11.67 24.13
CA ASP A 35 14.45 -12.63 24.11
C ASP A 35 13.30 -12.11 23.24
N LYS A 36 12.95 -10.83 23.41
CA LYS A 36 11.92 -10.16 22.58
C LYS A 36 12.33 -10.13 21.10
N ALA A 37 13.62 -10.07 20.81
CA ALA A 37 14.13 -10.13 19.45
C ALA A 37 13.98 -11.51 18.80
N HIS A 38 14.17 -12.59 19.57
CA HIS A 38 13.88 -13.93 19.08
C HIS A 38 12.39 -14.16 18.85
N ASP A 39 11.53 -13.62 19.70
CA ASP A 39 10.08 -13.67 19.51
C ASP A 39 9.67 -12.92 18.24
N PHE A 40 10.22 -11.71 18.01
CA PHE A 40 10.03 -10.97 16.77
C PHE A 40 10.44 -11.78 15.53
N ILE A 41 11.63 -12.41 15.53
CA ILE A 41 12.11 -13.20 14.38
C ILE A 41 11.13 -14.35 14.09
N ARG A 42 10.63 -15.02 15.13
CA ARG A 42 9.63 -16.10 14.98
C ARG A 42 8.32 -15.55 14.42
N PHE A 43 7.86 -14.42 14.94
CA PHE A 43 6.65 -13.75 14.49
C PHE A 43 6.76 -13.31 13.02
N TYR A 44 7.88 -12.71 12.62
CA TYR A 44 8.11 -12.28 11.25
C TYR A 44 8.13 -13.47 10.27
N ARG A 45 8.78 -14.58 10.64
CA ARG A 45 8.73 -15.82 9.83
C ARG A 45 7.31 -16.37 9.68
N ARG A 46 6.46 -16.19 10.71
CA ARG A 46 5.05 -16.54 10.63
C ARG A 46 4.31 -15.63 9.66
N ILE A 47 4.55 -14.31 9.69
CA ILE A 47 4.02 -13.37 8.69
C ILE A 47 4.40 -13.80 7.27
N GLU A 48 5.66 -14.14 7.03
CA GLU A 48 6.13 -14.59 5.72
C GLU A 48 5.45 -15.88 5.25
N ALA A 49 5.30 -16.86 6.14
CA ALA A 49 4.74 -18.17 5.81
C ALA A 49 3.21 -18.14 5.66
N GLU A 50 2.52 -17.34 6.45
CA GLU A 50 1.07 -17.29 6.53
C GLU A 50 0.51 -16.06 5.80
N LEU A 51 0.79 -14.85 6.29
CA LEU A 51 0.14 -13.64 5.81
C LEU A 51 0.56 -13.28 4.37
N LEU A 52 1.85 -13.32 4.07
CA LEU A 52 2.38 -12.94 2.75
C LEU A 52 2.14 -13.99 1.65
N THR A 53 1.68 -15.19 2.02
CA THR A 53 1.28 -16.22 1.04
C THR A 53 -0.20 -16.12 0.65
N HIS A 54 -0.93 -15.14 1.19
CA HIS A 54 -2.34 -14.93 0.86
C HIS A 54 -2.57 -14.77 -0.67
N PRO A 55 -3.66 -15.31 -1.24
CA PRO A 55 -3.92 -15.23 -2.69
C PRO A 55 -3.96 -13.82 -3.27
N ALA A 56 -4.37 -12.82 -2.48
CA ALA A 56 -4.32 -11.41 -2.90
C ALA A 56 -2.91 -10.94 -3.27
N ILE A 57 -1.88 -11.52 -2.62
CA ILE A 57 -0.47 -11.19 -2.80
C ILE A 57 0.19 -12.17 -3.77
N ALA A 58 0.10 -13.47 -3.47
CA ALA A 58 0.91 -14.48 -4.12
C ALA A 58 0.35 -14.97 -5.47
N ASN A 59 -0.97 -14.98 -5.65
CA ASN A 59 -1.59 -15.57 -6.84
C ASN A 59 -2.98 -14.97 -7.13
N ASN A 60 -2.98 -13.77 -7.69
CA ASN A 60 -4.21 -13.09 -8.07
C ASN A 60 -4.66 -13.52 -9.48
N PRO A 61 -5.81 -14.21 -9.61
CA PRO A 61 -6.29 -14.71 -10.90
C PRO A 61 -6.70 -13.59 -11.85
N TYR A 62 -7.24 -12.47 -11.32
CA TYR A 62 -7.70 -11.36 -12.14
C TYR A 62 -6.54 -10.70 -12.88
N THR A 63 -5.45 -10.36 -12.17
CA THR A 63 -4.31 -9.65 -12.75
C THR A 63 -3.53 -10.56 -13.69
N THR A 64 -3.42 -11.85 -13.35
CA THR A 64 -2.84 -12.87 -14.23
C THR A 64 -3.60 -12.97 -15.55
N TRP A 65 -4.94 -12.99 -15.50
CA TRP A 65 -5.79 -12.94 -16.69
C TRP A 65 -5.63 -11.61 -17.43
N PHE A 66 -5.68 -10.48 -16.73
CA PHE A 66 -5.64 -9.14 -17.31
C PHE A 66 -4.39 -8.92 -18.15
N ARG A 67 -3.24 -9.39 -17.66
CA ARG A 67 -1.96 -9.40 -18.39
C ARG A 67 -2.05 -10.15 -19.73
N GLN A 68 -2.77 -11.27 -19.75
CA GLN A 68 -2.72 -12.24 -20.85
C GLN A 68 -3.86 -12.09 -21.86
N ALA A 69 -4.97 -11.49 -21.46
CA ALA A 69 -6.21 -11.46 -22.21
C ALA A 69 -6.16 -10.56 -23.46
N ASP A 70 -7.09 -10.82 -24.39
CA ASP A 70 -7.51 -9.84 -25.39
C ASP A 70 -8.60 -8.97 -24.75
N LEU A 71 -8.16 -7.87 -24.13
CA LEU A 71 -9.02 -7.01 -23.32
C LEU A 71 -10.05 -6.27 -24.19
N ARG A 72 -11.28 -6.21 -23.69
CA ARG A 72 -12.38 -5.47 -24.32
C ARG A 72 -12.60 -4.14 -23.64
N ASP A 73 -13.12 -3.17 -24.39
CA ASP A 73 -13.37 -1.81 -23.89
C ASP A 73 -14.26 -1.83 -22.64
N ALA A 74 -15.32 -2.66 -22.64
CA ALA A 74 -16.20 -2.81 -21.47
C ALA A 74 -15.44 -3.31 -20.22
N GLN A 75 -14.49 -4.23 -20.38
CA GLN A 75 -13.69 -4.77 -19.28
C GLN A 75 -12.71 -3.74 -18.74
N VAL A 76 -12.02 -3.01 -19.61
CA VAL A 76 -11.08 -1.95 -19.21
C VAL A 76 -11.83 -0.80 -18.53
N ARG A 77 -12.97 -0.37 -19.09
CA ARG A 77 -13.82 0.66 -18.49
C ARG A 77 -14.31 0.25 -17.11
N HIS A 78 -14.84 -0.97 -16.97
CA HIS A 78 -15.30 -1.49 -15.68
C HIS A 78 -14.16 -1.51 -14.65
N PHE A 79 -12.99 -1.99 -15.03
CA PHE A 79 -11.82 -1.94 -14.17
C PHE A 79 -11.49 -0.52 -13.69
N LEU A 80 -11.45 0.46 -14.60
CA LEU A 80 -11.16 1.86 -14.24
C LEU A 80 -12.19 2.45 -13.29
N VAL A 81 -13.49 2.18 -13.52
CA VAL A 81 -14.56 2.61 -12.61
C VAL A 81 -14.33 2.01 -11.23
N GLN A 82 -14.22 0.68 -11.11
CA GLN A 82 -14.09 0.03 -9.79
C GLN A 82 -12.79 0.41 -9.08
N PHE A 83 -11.67 0.47 -9.80
CA PHE A 83 -10.39 0.84 -9.22
C PHE A 83 -10.37 2.30 -8.75
N SER A 84 -11.01 3.21 -9.50
CA SER A 84 -11.12 4.62 -9.10
C SER A 84 -11.91 4.80 -7.80
N VAL A 85 -12.94 3.98 -7.55
CA VAL A 85 -13.66 3.98 -6.27
C VAL A 85 -12.72 3.62 -5.13
N VAL A 86 -11.91 2.57 -5.28
CA VAL A 86 -10.93 2.16 -4.25
C VAL A 86 -9.93 3.30 -3.99
N ILE A 87 -9.37 3.91 -5.04
CA ILE A 87 -8.39 5.01 -4.90
C ILE A 87 -8.97 6.20 -4.13
N ASN A 88 -10.21 6.60 -4.43
CA ASN A 88 -10.86 7.70 -3.71
C ASN A 88 -11.25 7.33 -2.28
N GLN A 89 -11.72 6.11 -2.03
CA GLN A 89 -12.04 5.68 -0.66
C GLN A 89 -10.77 5.49 0.20
N LEU A 90 -9.65 5.11 -0.42
CA LEU A 90 -8.36 5.05 0.26
C LEU A 90 -7.90 6.42 0.75
N LEU A 91 -8.18 7.50 0.02
CA LEU A 91 -7.92 8.87 0.48
C LEU A 91 -8.65 9.17 1.80
N ILE A 92 -9.92 8.78 1.90
CA ILE A 92 -10.72 8.94 3.12
C ILE A 92 -10.13 8.09 4.26
N ALA A 93 -9.84 6.82 4.01
CA ALA A 93 -9.25 5.93 5.02
C ALA A 93 -7.89 6.44 5.53
N ARG A 94 -7.04 6.97 4.65
CA ARG A 94 -5.77 7.60 5.05
C ARG A 94 -5.97 8.86 5.88
N ALA A 95 -6.95 9.70 5.55
CA ALA A 95 -7.28 10.88 6.35
C ALA A 95 -7.71 10.47 7.77
N HIS A 96 -8.59 9.48 7.90
CA HIS A 96 -8.97 8.94 9.21
C HIS A 96 -7.77 8.33 9.96
N ARG A 97 -6.88 7.62 9.27
CA ARG A 97 -5.65 7.08 9.87
C ARG A 97 -4.75 8.19 10.43
N VAL A 98 -4.59 9.31 9.72
CA VAL A 98 -3.84 10.47 10.22
C VAL A 98 -4.47 11.04 11.48
N VAL A 99 -5.80 11.17 11.52
CA VAL A 99 -6.53 11.62 12.73
C VAL A 99 -6.31 10.66 13.90
N ASN A 100 -6.22 9.36 13.63
CA ASN A 100 -6.08 8.31 14.63
C ASN A 100 -4.62 7.96 14.98
N ALA A 101 -3.63 8.63 14.37
CA ALA A 101 -2.22 8.35 14.58
C ALA A 101 -1.80 8.60 16.04
N GLY A 102 -1.03 7.66 16.61
CA GLY A 102 -0.60 7.70 18.00
C GLY A 102 0.67 8.51 18.25
N THR A 103 1.41 8.85 17.19
CA THR A 103 2.68 9.60 17.29
C THR A 103 2.76 10.74 16.27
N ALA A 104 3.53 11.77 16.59
CA ALA A 104 3.79 12.88 15.68
C ALA A 104 4.51 12.47 14.39
N GLU A 105 5.24 11.36 14.42
CA GLU A 105 5.89 10.77 13.24
C GLU A 105 4.84 10.10 12.33
N GLN A 106 3.96 9.28 12.89
CA GLN A 106 2.84 8.68 12.13
C GLN A 106 1.92 9.73 11.49
N VAL A 107 1.67 10.85 12.19
CA VAL A 107 0.93 11.99 11.62
C VAL A 107 1.67 12.57 10.41
N ARG A 108 2.98 12.82 10.53
CA ARG A 108 3.80 13.42 9.46
C ARG A 108 3.88 12.49 8.25
N ASP A 109 4.21 11.22 8.45
CA ASP A 109 4.24 10.20 7.39
C ASP A 109 2.90 10.12 6.66
N GLY A 110 1.80 10.06 7.42
CA GLY A 110 0.46 9.98 6.84
C GLY A 110 0.04 11.25 6.09
N GLN A 111 0.44 12.44 6.56
CA GLN A 111 0.20 13.69 5.86
C GLN A 111 0.98 13.77 4.54
N CYS A 112 2.25 13.36 4.52
CA CYS A 112 3.04 13.30 3.28
C CYS A 112 2.36 12.40 2.25
N LEU A 113 1.97 11.18 2.65
CA LEU A 113 1.27 10.23 1.80
C LEU A 113 -0.09 10.75 1.28
N LEU A 114 -0.82 11.55 2.07
CA LEU A 114 -2.06 12.19 1.63
C LEU A 114 -1.81 13.28 0.59
N LEU A 115 -0.79 14.12 0.80
CA LEU A 115 -0.41 15.18 -0.12
C LEU A 115 0.02 14.61 -1.47
N GLU A 116 0.82 13.53 -1.46
CA GLU A 116 1.22 12.82 -2.68
C GLU A 116 0.02 12.28 -3.46
N MET A 117 -0.97 11.70 -2.78
CA MET A 117 -2.21 11.26 -3.45
C MET A 117 -2.96 12.40 -4.14
N LEU A 118 -2.89 13.61 -3.60
CA LEU A 118 -3.48 14.84 -4.15
C LEU A 118 -2.59 15.51 -5.21
N GLY A 119 -1.44 14.93 -5.55
CA GLY A 119 -0.51 15.48 -6.54
C GLY A 119 0.38 16.61 -6.00
N VAL A 120 0.48 16.75 -4.67
CA VAL A 120 1.47 17.61 -4.02
C VAL A 120 2.72 16.78 -3.74
N PRO A 121 3.88 17.09 -4.35
CA PRO A 121 5.11 16.37 -4.04
C PRO A 121 5.46 16.56 -2.56
N GLY A 122 5.80 15.47 -1.87
CA GLY A 122 6.42 15.55 -0.56
C GLY A 122 7.77 16.27 -0.67
N GLU A 123 8.11 17.11 0.31
CA GLU A 123 9.47 17.67 0.38
C GLU A 123 10.47 16.50 0.51
N ASP A 124 11.49 16.48 -0.34
CA ASP A 124 12.53 15.45 -0.39
C ASP A 124 12.98 15.03 1.02
N SER A 125 12.63 13.81 1.45
CA SER A 125 13.04 13.26 2.75
C SER A 125 14.52 12.85 2.80
N LYS A 126 15.39 13.57 2.08
CA LYS A 126 16.86 13.48 2.14
C LYS A 126 17.50 14.83 2.45
N ALA A 127 17.01 15.52 3.48
CA ALA A 127 17.76 16.51 4.25
C ALA A 127 17.11 16.76 5.63
N HIS A 128 17.62 16.14 6.70
CA HIS A 128 17.38 16.58 8.10
C HIS A 128 18.37 17.71 8.45
N PRO A 129 18.13 18.67 9.38
CA PRO A 129 17.50 18.47 10.70
C PRO A 129 16.55 19.60 11.21
N ALA A 130 15.84 19.30 12.31
CA ALA A 130 15.29 20.24 13.30
C ALA A 130 14.84 21.64 12.81
N GLY A 131 13.61 21.74 12.34
CA GLY A 131 12.91 23.00 12.15
C GLY A 131 11.51 22.75 11.64
N ALA A 132 10.49 23.11 12.43
CA ALA A 132 9.10 22.99 12.01
C ALA A 132 8.88 23.77 10.70
N PRO A 133 8.15 23.24 9.70
CA PRO A 133 7.82 24.01 8.51
C PRO A 133 6.85 25.12 8.91
N SER A 134 7.23 26.36 8.59
CA SER A 134 6.32 27.50 8.62
C SER A 134 5.33 27.35 7.47
N ILE A 135 4.04 27.27 7.80
CA ILE A 135 2.94 27.41 6.84
C ILE A 135 2.92 28.88 6.40
N GLY A 136 3.71 29.20 5.39
CA GLY A 136 3.76 30.54 4.80
C GLY A 136 4.88 30.64 3.77
N ASP A 137 4.50 30.93 2.53
CA ASP A 137 5.36 31.38 1.41
C ASP A 137 6.22 30.37 0.63
N ALA A 138 5.85 29.09 0.59
CA ALA A 138 6.24 28.22 -0.52
C ALA A 138 5.00 27.91 -1.36
N GLY A 139 4.96 28.41 -2.60
CA GLY A 139 3.92 28.07 -3.57
C GLY A 139 4.01 26.58 -3.93
N VAL A 140 3.37 25.74 -3.13
CA VAL A 140 3.21 24.31 -3.41
C VAL A 140 2.23 24.19 -4.57
N SER A 141 2.76 24.14 -5.79
CA SER A 141 1.95 23.92 -6.97
C SER A 141 1.61 22.43 -7.05
N ALA A 142 0.42 22.05 -6.59
CA ALA A 142 -0.15 20.76 -6.95
C ALA A 142 -0.21 20.68 -8.49
N THR A 143 0.44 19.69 -9.09
CA THR A 143 0.33 19.48 -10.53
C THR A 143 -0.74 18.42 -10.80
N PRO A 144 -1.79 18.70 -11.60
CA PRO A 144 -2.77 17.69 -11.97
C PRO A 144 -2.13 16.44 -12.58
N ALA A 145 -0.97 16.60 -13.22
CA ALA A 145 -0.17 15.52 -13.77
C ALA A 145 0.26 14.50 -12.70
N THR A 146 0.49 14.87 -11.44
CA THR A 146 0.99 13.98 -10.36
C THR A 146 -0.11 13.44 -9.46
N SER A 147 -1.36 13.94 -9.56
CA SER A 147 -2.48 13.39 -8.79
C SER A 147 -2.86 11.99 -9.30
N ARG A 148 -2.97 11.03 -8.38
CA ARG A 148 -3.31 9.63 -8.69
C ARG A 148 -4.67 9.52 -9.36
N PHE A 149 -5.66 10.27 -8.88
CA PHE A 149 -7.01 10.24 -9.41
C PHE A 149 -7.11 10.95 -10.77
N GLU A 150 -6.46 12.11 -10.94
CA GLU A 150 -6.44 12.83 -12.22
C GLU A 150 -5.80 12.01 -13.33
N GLY A 151 -4.73 11.26 -13.02
CA GLY A 151 -4.14 10.32 -13.96
C GLY A 151 -5.11 9.23 -14.44
N LEU A 152 -5.98 8.73 -13.54
CA LEU A 152 -7.02 7.75 -13.89
C LEU A 152 -8.14 8.39 -14.73
N VAL A 153 -8.52 9.63 -14.41
CA VAL A 153 -9.50 10.40 -15.21
C VAL A 153 -8.99 10.58 -16.63
N ALA A 154 -7.76 11.07 -16.81
CA ALA A 154 -7.18 11.28 -18.14
C ALA A 154 -7.10 9.99 -18.97
N LEU A 155 -6.81 8.85 -18.33
CA LEU A 155 -6.84 7.53 -18.97
C LEU A 155 -8.27 7.13 -19.38
N ALA A 156 -9.23 7.32 -18.48
CA ALA A 156 -10.62 6.92 -18.66
C ALA A 156 -11.35 7.75 -19.74
N GLU A 157 -11.01 9.03 -19.87
CA GLU A 157 -11.53 9.92 -20.93
C GLU A 157 -11.19 9.42 -22.33
N GLN A 158 -9.99 8.87 -22.53
CA GLN A 158 -9.60 8.25 -23.82
C GLN A 158 -10.44 7.00 -24.15
N LEU A 159 -11.12 6.44 -23.16
CA LEU A 159 -12.04 5.32 -23.30
C LEU A 159 -13.49 5.78 -23.26
N GLY A 160 -13.79 7.08 -23.27
CA GLY A 160 -15.15 7.60 -23.31
C GLY A 160 -15.89 7.58 -21.98
N LEU A 161 -15.17 7.48 -20.85
CA LEU A 161 -15.71 7.73 -19.52
C LEU A 161 -15.47 9.21 -19.15
N SER A 162 -16.36 9.79 -18.35
CA SER A 162 -16.18 11.12 -17.78
C SER A 162 -15.72 11.05 -16.33
N CYS A 163 -15.25 12.17 -15.76
CA CYS A 163 -14.94 12.25 -14.32
C CYS A 163 -16.14 11.86 -13.44
N GLY A 164 -17.37 12.15 -13.88
CA GLY A 164 -18.59 11.76 -13.17
C GLY A 164 -18.84 10.25 -13.12
N ASP A 165 -18.18 9.48 -13.98
CA ASP A 165 -18.26 8.00 -14.01
C ASP A 165 -17.23 7.33 -13.09
N LEU A 166 -16.41 8.11 -12.37
CA LEU A 166 -15.26 7.61 -11.60
C LEU A 166 -15.30 8.04 -10.15
N GLY A 167 -14.79 7.19 -9.28
CA GLY A 167 -14.45 7.52 -7.90
C GLY A 167 -15.63 7.73 -6.97
N HIS A 168 -16.87 7.68 -7.47
CA HIS A 168 -18.06 7.77 -6.65
C HIS A 168 -18.39 6.42 -6.03
N ARG A 169 -18.62 6.43 -4.71
CA ARG A 169 -18.87 5.19 -3.95
C ARG A 169 -20.07 4.40 -4.48
N ASP A 170 -21.13 5.06 -4.94
CA ASP A 170 -22.33 4.41 -5.50
C ASP A 170 -22.09 3.64 -6.81
N GLN A 171 -20.92 3.82 -7.44
CA GLN A 171 -20.47 3.06 -8.60
C GLN A 171 -19.76 1.75 -8.23
N GLY A 172 -19.45 1.55 -6.94
CA GLY A 172 -18.75 0.36 -6.47
C GLY A 172 -19.63 -0.89 -6.52
N THR A 173 -19.10 -1.98 -7.07
CA THR A 173 -19.71 -3.31 -6.92
C THR A 173 -19.61 -3.81 -5.48
N PRO A 174 -20.36 -4.85 -5.08
CA PRO A 174 -20.31 -5.37 -3.71
C PRO A 174 -18.89 -5.72 -3.24
N GLY A 175 -18.05 -6.30 -4.09
CA GLY A 175 -16.64 -6.61 -3.75
C GLY A 175 -15.79 -5.34 -3.55
N THR A 176 -15.97 -4.34 -4.40
CA THR A 176 -15.31 -3.03 -4.26
C THR A 176 -15.73 -2.32 -2.98
N LEU A 177 -17.03 -2.28 -2.69
CA LEU A 177 -17.56 -1.62 -1.49
C LEU A 177 -17.13 -2.33 -0.21
N PHE A 178 -17.07 -3.66 -0.23
CA PHE A 178 -16.55 -4.43 0.89
C PHE A 178 -15.11 -4.04 1.23
N LEU A 179 -14.21 -3.99 0.24
CA LEU A 179 -12.84 -3.49 0.46
C LEU A 179 -12.84 -2.06 1.03
N CYS A 180 -13.68 -1.17 0.50
CA CYS A 180 -13.74 0.22 0.97
C CYS A 180 -14.18 0.31 2.44
N ASP A 181 -15.10 -0.55 2.86
CA ASP A 181 -15.56 -0.62 4.26
C ASP A 181 -14.47 -1.20 5.17
N GLU A 182 -13.74 -2.21 4.70
CA GLU A 182 -12.61 -2.79 5.41
C GLU A 182 -11.45 -1.81 5.57
N LEU A 183 -11.19 -0.95 4.58
CA LEU A 183 -10.20 0.14 4.70
C LEU A 183 -10.59 1.12 5.83
N LEU A 184 -11.85 1.51 5.95
CA LEU A 184 -12.28 2.40 7.04
C LEU A 184 -12.28 1.68 8.39
N ARG A 185 -12.70 0.42 8.43
CA ARG A 185 -12.86 -0.33 9.68
C ARG A 185 -11.53 -0.82 10.25
N LEU A 186 -10.61 -1.29 9.40
CA LEU A 186 -9.34 -1.90 9.79
C LEU A 186 -8.18 -0.93 9.64
N TYR A 187 -7.94 -0.45 8.42
CA TYR A 187 -6.77 0.39 8.12
C TYR A 187 -6.80 1.75 8.85
N ALA A 188 -8.00 2.30 9.04
CA ALA A 188 -8.21 3.53 9.79
C ALA A 188 -8.66 3.31 11.24
N SER A 189 -8.49 2.10 11.79
CA SER A 189 -8.88 1.78 13.16
C SER A 189 -8.15 2.68 14.19
N THR A 190 -8.81 2.93 15.32
CA THR A 190 -8.17 3.55 16.50
C THR A 190 -7.37 2.55 17.33
N ASP A 191 -7.58 1.25 17.12
CA ASP A 191 -6.76 0.20 17.72
C ASP A 191 -5.45 0.06 16.93
N ILE A 192 -4.32 0.34 17.60
CA ILE A 192 -2.99 0.42 16.96
C ILE A 192 -2.63 -0.90 16.28
N THR A 193 -2.81 -2.04 16.95
CA THR A 193 -2.47 -3.36 16.39
C THR A 193 -3.30 -3.66 15.15
N THR A 194 -4.60 -3.36 15.17
CA THR A 194 -5.48 -3.51 14.00
C THR A 194 -5.04 -2.60 12.84
N ALA A 195 -4.80 -1.32 13.12
CA ALA A 195 -4.41 -0.35 12.10
C ALA A 195 -3.06 -0.68 11.48
N GLU A 196 -2.07 -1.09 12.27
CA GLU A 196 -0.74 -1.47 11.78
C GLU A 196 -0.78 -2.76 10.98
N ALA A 197 -1.52 -3.79 11.44
CA ALA A 197 -1.69 -5.02 10.69
C ALA A 197 -2.34 -4.80 9.32
N ALA A 198 -3.38 -3.96 9.27
CA ALA A 198 -4.05 -3.63 8.02
C ALA A 198 -3.16 -2.78 7.10
N ALA A 199 -2.37 -1.84 7.62
CA ALA A 199 -1.41 -1.10 6.81
C ALA A 199 -0.32 -2.01 6.25
N PHE A 200 0.24 -2.90 7.07
CA PHE A 200 1.19 -3.90 6.61
C PHE A 200 0.63 -4.73 5.46
N ALA A 201 -0.62 -5.20 5.58
CA ALA A 201 -1.29 -5.94 4.53
C ALA A 201 -1.47 -5.12 3.23
N VAL A 202 -1.96 -3.88 3.34
CA VAL A 202 -2.15 -2.99 2.18
C VAL A 202 -0.82 -2.70 1.48
N ASP A 203 0.20 -2.31 2.24
CA ASP A 203 1.50 -1.92 1.71
C ASP A 203 2.18 -3.12 1.01
N ASN A 204 2.20 -4.30 1.64
CA ASN A 204 2.77 -5.51 1.03
C ASN A 204 1.98 -6.02 -0.18
N TRP A 205 0.65 -5.89 -0.19
CA TRP A 205 -0.13 -6.18 -1.40
C TRP A 205 0.22 -5.21 -2.53
N SER A 206 0.33 -3.93 -2.21
CA SER A 206 0.60 -2.87 -3.17
C SER A 206 2.01 -2.92 -3.76
N THR A 207 2.95 -3.66 -3.16
CA THR A 207 4.30 -3.88 -3.71
C THR A 207 4.42 -5.15 -4.57
N THR A 208 3.32 -5.85 -4.81
CA THR A 208 3.35 -7.09 -5.59
C THR A 208 3.44 -6.85 -7.09
N VAL A 209 3.62 -7.95 -7.82
CA VAL A 209 3.73 -7.95 -9.29
C VAL A 209 2.45 -7.54 -10.02
N PHE A 210 1.32 -7.29 -9.34
CA PHE A 210 0.08 -6.97 -10.04
C PHE A 210 0.22 -5.68 -10.87
N TRP A 211 1.00 -4.70 -10.44
CA TRP A 211 1.23 -3.48 -11.23
C TRP A 211 1.84 -3.79 -12.59
N ARG A 212 2.87 -4.64 -12.61
CA ARG A 212 3.49 -5.12 -13.84
C ARG A 212 2.47 -5.83 -14.73
N ASP A 213 1.64 -6.69 -14.15
CA ASP A 213 0.61 -7.42 -14.88
C ASP A 213 -0.45 -6.48 -15.48
N LEU A 214 -0.86 -5.42 -14.76
CA LEU A 214 -1.76 -4.38 -15.26
C LEU A 214 -1.13 -3.56 -16.39
N VAL A 215 0.12 -3.12 -16.23
CA VAL A 215 0.86 -2.35 -17.25
C VAL A 215 1.03 -3.17 -18.53
N GLU A 216 1.41 -4.44 -18.42
CA GLU A 216 1.56 -5.34 -19.57
C GLU A 216 0.22 -5.57 -20.28
N GLY A 217 -0.87 -5.82 -19.53
CA GLY A 217 -2.21 -5.97 -20.09
C GLY A 217 -2.68 -4.71 -20.84
N MET A 218 -2.48 -3.53 -20.24
CA MET A 218 -2.83 -2.25 -20.87
C MET A 218 -1.98 -1.94 -22.10
N THR A 219 -0.70 -2.31 -22.09
CA THR A 219 0.20 -2.15 -23.25
C THR A 219 -0.29 -2.98 -24.44
N ARG A 220 -0.72 -4.22 -24.18
CA ARG A 220 -1.30 -5.09 -25.21
C ARG A 220 -2.64 -4.58 -25.71
N TYR A 221 -3.50 -4.09 -24.82
CA TYR A 221 -4.77 -3.48 -25.19
C TYR A 221 -4.57 -2.29 -26.14
N GLN A 222 -3.64 -1.38 -25.82
CA GLN A 222 -3.29 -0.25 -26.69
C GLN A 222 -2.87 -0.69 -28.09
N ALA A 223 -1.98 -1.68 -28.16
CA ALA A 223 -1.52 -2.22 -29.43
C ALA A 223 -2.67 -2.85 -30.25
N SER A 224 -3.59 -3.57 -29.59
CA SER A 224 -4.73 -4.22 -30.26
C SER A 224 -5.77 -3.23 -30.81
N ARG A 225 -5.94 -2.08 -30.16
CA ARG A 225 -6.90 -1.04 -30.54
C ARG A 225 -6.28 0.09 -31.37
N CYS A 226 -4.96 0.06 -31.57
CA CYS A 226 -4.20 1.15 -32.19
C CYS A 226 -4.45 2.51 -31.51
N VAL A 227 -4.55 2.53 -30.19
CA VAL A 227 -4.75 3.73 -29.37
C VAL A 227 -3.51 4.03 -28.54
N SER A 228 -3.29 5.31 -28.25
CA SER A 228 -2.25 5.76 -27.32
C SER A 228 -2.93 6.21 -26.02
N LEU A 229 -2.66 5.50 -24.93
CA LEU A 229 -3.22 5.76 -23.61
C LEU A 229 -2.10 6.18 -22.65
N PRO A 230 -2.38 7.09 -21.68
CA PRO A 230 -1.40 7.53 -20.69
C PRO A 230 -1.16 6.47 -19.60
N THR A 231 -0.62 5.31 -20.00
CA THR A 231 -0.43 4.13 -19.12
C THR A 231 0.66 4.31 -18.06
N ALA A 232 1.50 5.34 -18.18
CA ALA A 232 2.42 5.78 -17.14
C ALA A 232 1.71 6.13 -15.81
N VAL A 233 0.38 6.29 -15.80
CA VAL A 233 -0.37 6.38 -14.53
C VAL A 233 -0.19 5.14 -13.66
N PHE A 234 -0.18 3.93 -14.24
CA PHE A 234 -0.03 2.69 -13.47
C PHE A 234 1.39 2.51 -12.95
N GLU A 235 2.39 2.91 -13.73
CA GLU A 235 3.80 2.91 -13.30
C GLU A 235 4.00 3.87 -12.12
N ARG A 236 3.44 5.09 -12.20
CA ARG A 236 3.51 6.04 -11.08
C ARG A 236 2.74 5.58 -9.85
N LEU A 237 1.56 4.99 -10.03
CA LEU A 237 0.83 4.39 -8.92
C LEU A 237 1.66 3.29 -8.22
N ALA A 238 2.45 2.53 -8.99
CA ALA A 238 3.36 1.52 -8.45
C ALA A 238 4.58 2.14 -7.74
N ASP A 239 5.24 3.11 -8.38
CA ASP A 239 6.45 3.76 -7.84
C ASP A 239 6.16 4.57 -6.57
N ASP A 240 5.00 5.22 -6.50
CA ASP A 240 4.57 6.00 -5.34
C ASP A 240 3.95 5.12 -4.23
N THR A 241 3.90 3.80 -4.43
CA THR A 241 3.38 2.90 -3.41
C THR A 241 4.41 2.72 -2.30
N PRO A 242 4.07 3.02 -1.03
CA PRO A 242 5.01 2.80 0.07
C PRO A 242 5.33 1.30 0.17
N PHE A 243 6.62 0.97 0.13
CA PHE A 243 7.08 -0.34 0.55
C PHE A 243 7.03 -0.42 2.07
N TYR A 244 6.41 -1.47 2.60
CA TYR A 244 6.43 -1.65 4.05
C TYR A 244 7.86 -1.99 4.49
N ASP A 245 8.48 -1.04 5.16
CA ASP A 245 9.81 -1.21 5.72
C ASP A 245 9.75 -2.13 6.94
N LYS A 246 10.52 -3.22 6.91
CA LYS A 246 10.65 -4.14 8.04
C LYS A 246 11.05 -3.41 9.32
N GLU A 247 11.83 -2.35 9.22
CA GLU A 247 12.21 -1.48 10.34
C GLU A 247 10.97 -0.89 11.05
N LYS A 248 9.90 -0.54 10.33
CA LYS A 248 8.66 -0.02 10.94
C LYS A 248 7.96 -1.07 11.79
N LEU A 249 7.92 -2.33 11.34
CA LEU A 249 7.33 -3.41 12.13
C LEU A 249 8.21 -3.75 13.33
N GLU A 250 9.53 -3.79 13.15
CA GLU A 250 10.47 -3.95 14.25
C GLU A 250 10.23 -2.87 15.31
N ASN A 251 10.28 -1.59 14.91
CA ASN A 251 10.08 -0.48 15.83
C ASN A 251 8.74 -0.59 16.58
N SER A 252 7.62 -0.85 15.90
CA SER A 252 6.34 -1.05 16.58
C SER A 252 6.36 -2.25 17.53
N TYR A 253 6.89 -3.39 17.09
CA TYR A 253 6.93 -4.60 17.89
C TYR A 253 7.76 -4.40 19.17
N PHE A 254 8.89 -3.69 19.11
CA PHE A 254 9.74 -3.46 20.27
C PHE A 254 9.21 -2.36 21.20
N THR A 255 8.63 -1.28 20.66
CA THR A 255 8.12 -0.14 21.44
C THR A 255 6.73 -0.38 22.03
N ASN A 256 5.88 -1.10 21.31
CA ASN A 256 4.53 -1.44 21.73
C ASN A 256 4.47 -2.88 22.28
N ASN A 257 3.38 -3.19 22.98
CA ASN A 257 3.05 -4.56 23.34
C ASN A 257 2.06 -5.11 22.30
N LEU A 258 2.59 -5.44 21.13
CA LEU A 258 1.82 -5.87 19.97
C LEU A 258 1.24 -7.28 20.21
N ASP A 259 -0.07 -7.42 20.08
CA ASP A 259 -0.73 -8.73 20.12
C ASP A 259 -0.55 -9.43 18.77
N GLU A 260 0.40 -10.37 18.70
CA GLU A 260 0.74 -11.11 17.48
C GLU A 260 -0.46 -11.82 16.85
N GLN A 261 -1.35 -12.39 17.67
CA GLN A 261 -2.47 -13.15 17.15
C GLN A 261 -3.54 -12.22 16.59
N LEU A 262 -3.81 -11.10 17.27
CA LEU A 262 -4.68 -10.06 16.76
C LEU A 262 -4.10 -9.47 15.46
N TYR A 263 -2.79 -9.20 15.43
CA TYR A 263 -2.11 -8.68 14.24
C TYR A 263 -2.28 -9.60 13.03
N MET A 264 -1.99 -10.90 13.19
CA MET A 264 -2.19 -11.87 12.12
C MET A 264 -3.65 -11.93 11.67
N THR A 265 -4.59 -11.96 12.61
CA THR A 265 -6.03 -12.03 12.31
C THR A 265 -6.49 -10.82 11.50
N ARG A 266 -6.12 -9.60 11.93
CA ARG A 266 -6.52 -8.36 11.26
C ARG A 266 -5.82 -8.12 9.93
N GLY A 267 -4.55 -8.53 9.83
CA GLY A 267 -3.82 -8.52 8.56
C GLY A 267 -4.51 -9.41 7.53
N TYR A 268 -4.87 -10.64 7.91
CA TYR A 268 -5.60 -11.55 7.03
C TYR A 268 -6.97 -11.01 6.62
N GLU A 269 -7.72 -10.45 7.57
CA GLU A 269 -9.04 -9.87 7.31
C GLU A 269 -8.96 -8.70 6.31
N MET A 270 -7.92 -7.86 6.40
CA MET A 270 -7.67 -6.82 5.40
C MET A 270 -7.33 -7.41 4.02
N LEU A 271 -6.53 -8.48 3.97
CA LEU A 271 -6.22 -9.17 2.71
C LEU A 271 -7.44 -9.89 2.11
N ASP A 272 -8.37 -10.38 2.93
CA ASP A 272 -9.67 -10.90 2.48
C ASP A 272 -10.50 -9.79 1.82
N GLY A 273 -10.51 -8.59 2.40
CA GLY A 273 -11.09 -7.39 1.78
C GLY A 273 -10.50 -7.11 0.39
N ILE A 274 -9.18 -7.11 0.28
CA ILE A 274 -8.47 -6.89 -0.99
C ILE A 274 -8.80 -8.01 -1.98
N TYR A 275 -8.83 -9.27 -1.52
CA TYR A 275 -9.14 -10.40 -2.38
C TYR A 275 -10.58 -10.38 -2.88
N ALA A 276 -11.53 -9.94 -2.05
CA ALA A 276 -12.93 -9.78 -2.45
C ALA A 276 -13.10 -8.76 -3.58
N PHE A 277 -12.34 -7.66 -3.57
CA PHE A 277 -12.29 -6.71 -4.68
C PHE A 277 -11.82 -7.37 -5.98
N TRP A 278 -10.68 -8.08 -5.94
CA TRP A 278 -10.14 -8.74 -7.13
C TRP A 278 -11.02 -9.87 -7.66
N LYS A 279 -11.59 -10.66 -6.75
CA LYS A 279 -12.55 -11.71 -7.10
C LYS A 279 -13.81 -11.14 -7.73
N GLY A 280 -14.32 -10.03 -7.18
CA GLY A 280 -15.46 -9.31 -7.77
C GLY A 280 -15.18 -8.88 -9.21
N LEU A 281 -14.02 -8.27 -9.46
CA LEU A 281 -13.57 -7.93 -10.82
C LEU A 281 -13.44 -9.16 -11.73
N ASP A 282 -12.92 -10.29 -11.21
CA ASP A 282 -12.80 -11.55 -11.96
C ASP A 282 -14.15 -12.17 -12.32
N ASP A 283 -15.14 -12.01 -11.47
CA ASP A 283 -16.49 -12.49 -11.73
C ASP A 283 -17.22 -11.56 -12.72
N ASP A 284 -17.16 -10.24 -12.51
CA ASP A 284 -17.79 -9.25 -13.39
C ASP A 284 -17.30 -9.35 -14.84
N ARG A 285 -15.97 -9.47 -15.05
CA ARG A 285 -15.38 -9.51 -16.40
C ARG A 285 -15.90 -10.65 -17.27
N LYS A 286 -16.40 -11.73 -16.68
CA LYS A 286 -16.94 -12.91 -17.39
C LYS A 286 -18.27 -12.59 -18.06
N HIS A 287 -18.94 -11.53 -17.61
CA HIS A 287 -20.24 -11.07 -18.11
C HIS A 287 -20.15 -9.80 -18.97
N LEU A 288 -18.96 -9.18 -19.06
CA LEU A 288 -18.71 -8.00 -19.88
C LEU A 288 -18.31 -8.42 -21.30
N HIS A 289 -19.15 -8.05 -22.27
CA HIS A 289 -18.98 -8.42 -23.67
C HIS A 289 -18.37 -7.32 -24.53
#